data_AF-A0A8I1RAM3-F1
#
_entry.id   AF-A0A8I1RAM3-F1
#
_cell.length_a   1.000
_cell.length_b   1.000
_cell.length_c   1.000
_cell.angle_alpha   90.00
_cell.angle_beta   90.00
_cell.angle_gamma   90.00
#
_symmetry.space_group_name_H-M   'P 1'
#
loop_
_entity.id
_entity.type
_entity.pdbx_description
1 polymer ?
#
loop_
_entity_poly.entity_id
_entity_poly.type
_entity_poly.pdbx_seq_one_letter_code
_entity_poly.pdbx_strand_id
1 'polypeptide(L)'
;MERRTLHGGRLKAAGYDAHEQRLEIDFVDGQRRIFKAVPAEVWRRFIASPNPASFYADRIEEEYAVEQARAGTGGDARSRLDSLFGPARDQE
;
A
#
# COMPACT_ATOMS: atom_id res chain seq x y z
N MET A 1 -5.27 8.69 -12.17
CA MET A 1 -4.17 8.23 -11.31
C MET A 1 -2.82 8.86 -11.70
N GLU A 2 -2.29 9.72 -10.84
CA GLU A 2 -0.92 10.25 -10.90
C GLU A 2 -0.01 9.38 -10.03
N ARG A 3 1.20 9.05 -10.48
CA ARG A 3 2.19 8.30 -9.67
C ARG A 3 3.51 9.04 -9.65
N ARG A 4 4.13 9.07 -8.48
CA ARG A 4 5.43 9.72 -8.28
C ARG A 4 6.35 8.86 -7.45
N THR A 5 7.57 8.69 -7.95
CA THR A 5 8.66 8.07 -7.21
C THR A 5 9.09 9.03 -6.10
N LEU A 6 9.24 8.50 -4.89
CA LEU A 6 9.67 9.27 -3.73
C LEU A 6 11.10 8.87 -3.40
N HIS A 7 11.98 9.85 -3.28
CA HIS A 7 13.40 9.63 -2.98
C HIS A 7 13.69 9.95 -1.50
N GLY A 8 12.81 9.51 -0.60
CA GLY A 8 12.81 9.94 0.81
C GLY A 8 12.61 8.79 1.79
N GLY A 9 13.67 8.04 2.10
CA GLY A 9 13.70 7.07 3.18
C GLY A 9 12.86 5.80 2.94
N ARG A 10 11.89 5.52 3.82
CA ARG A 10 11.11 4.25 3.83
C ARG A 10 10.05 4.15 2.73
N LEU A 11 9.78 5.23 2.00
CA LEU A 11 8.79 5.28 0.92
C LEU A 11 9.51 5.18 -0.42
N LYS A 12 9.05 4.28 -1.28
CA LYS A 12 9.60 4.04 -2.61
C LYS A 12 8.83 4.82 -3.68
N ALA A 13 7.51 4.77 -3.63
CA ALA A 13 6.64 5.47 -4.57
C ALA A 13 5.29 5.77 -3.93
N ALA A 14 4.57 6.75 -4.47
CA ALA A 14 3.18 6.98 -4.13
C ALA A 14 2.36 7.26 -5.39
N GLY A 15 1.11 6.81 -5.39
CA GLY A 15 0.12 7.07 -6.40
C GLY A 15 -1.10 7.75 -5.79
N TYR A 16 -1.67 8.72 -6.48
CA TYR A 16 -2.90 9.37 -6.05
C TYR A 16 -3.91 9.38 -7.19
N ASP A 17 -5.14 8.99 -6.87
CA ASP A 17 -6.29 9.10 -7.75
C ASP A 17 -7.28 10.13 -7.19
N ALA A 18 -7.43 11.23 -7.92
CA ALA A 18 -8.31 12.33 -7.54
C ALA A 18 -9.79 12.00 -7.73
N HIS A 19 -10.12 11.08 -8.65
CA HIS A 19 -11.50 10.69 -8.94
C HIS A 19 -12.05 9.79 -7.82
N GLU A 20 -11.23 8.85 -7.34
CA GLU A 20 -11.58 7.97 -6.22
C GLU A 20 -11.14 8.52 -4.84
N GLN A 21 -10.48 9.68 -4.79
CA GLN A 21 -9.85 10.24 -3.57
C GLN A 21 -9.00 9.17 -2.85
N ARG A 22 -8.18 8.46 -3.63
CA ARG A 22 -7.43 7.29 -3.19
C ARG A 22 -5.95 7.56 -3.26
N LEU A 23 -5.23 7.29 -2.17
CA LEU A 23 -3.78 7.39 -2.08
C LEU A 23 -3.17 6.00 -1.89
N GLU A 24 -2.32 5.59 -2.81
CA GLU A 24 -1.53 4.37 -2.77
C GLU A 24 -0.10 4.71 -2.39
N ILE A 25 0.48 3.99 -1.43
CA ILE A 25 1.87 4.19 -1.02
C ILE A 25 2.62 2.87 -1.05
N ASP A 26 3.71 2.85 -1.79
CA ASP A 26 4.63 1.74 -1.92
C ASP A 26 5.83 1.98 -1.01
N PHE A 27 6.05 1.07 -0.06
CA PHE A 27 7.17 1.12 0.87
C PHE A 27 8.37 0.39 0.28
N VAL A 28 9.56 0.76 0.72
CA VAL A 28 10.81 0.09 0.30
C VAL A 28 10.85 -1.40 0.67
N ASP A 29 10.10 -1.79 1.70
CA ASP A 29 9.93 -3.18 2.17
C ASP A 29 9.06 -4.03 1.23
N GLY A 30 8.43 -3.43 0.21
CA GLY A 30 7.50 -4.10 -0.70
C GLY A 30 6.05 -4.11 -0.20
N GLN A 31 5.79 -3.61 1.01
CA GLN A 31 4.43 -3.37 1.47
C GLN A 31 3.79 -2.23 0.68
N ARG A 32 2.53 -2.40 0.28
CA ARG A 32 1.69 -1.33 -0.28
C ARG A 32 0.54 -1.03 0.65
N ARG A 33 0.32 0.25 0.96
CA ARG A 33 -0.85 0.72 1.74
C ARG A 33 -1.74 1.57 0.86
N ILE A 34 -3.05 1.44 1.05
CA ILE A 34 -4.05 2.18 0.28
C ILE A 34 -4.93 2.95 1.26
N PHE A 35 -5.08 4.23 1.02
CA PHE A 35 -5.91 5.12 1.81
C PHE A 35 -7.05 5.62 0.93
N LYS A 36 -8.27 5.62 1.46
CA LYS A 36 -9.46 6.15 0.79
C LYS A 36 -9.89 7.46 1.47
N ALA A 37 -10.71 8.23 0.77
CA ALA A 37 -11.18 9.55 1.23
C ALA A 37 -10.03 10.54 1.51
N VAL A 38 -8.90 10.42 0.81
CA VAL A 38 -7.79 11.36 0.89
C VAL A 38 -8.04 12.52 -0.09
N PRO A 39 -8.16 13.77 0.37
CA PRO A 39 -8.39 14.89 -0.53
C PRO A 39 -7.14 15.29 -1.33
N ALA A 40 -7.35 15.89 -2.51
CA ALA A 40 -6.27 16.26 -3.43
C ALA A 40 -5.31 17.31 -2.85
N GLU A 41 -5.75 18.07 -1.86
CA GLU A 41 -4.91 19.00 -1.09
C GLU A 41 -3.85 18.27 -0.28
N VAL A 42 -4.18 17.11 0.31
CA VAL A 42 -3.22 16.28 1.05
C VAL A 42 -2.17 15.73 0.09
N TRP A 43 -2.58 15.24 -1.08
CA TRP A 43 -1.63 14.82 -2.13
C TRP A 43 -0.70 15.97 -2.52
N ARG A 44 -1.24 17.15 -2.84
CA ARG A 44 -0.46 18.34 -3.20
C ARG A 44 0.56 18.74 -2.13
N ARG A 45 0.17 18.71 -0.85
CA ARG A 45 1.08 19.00 0.27
C ARG A 45 2.13 17.90 0.47
N PHE A 46 1.74 16.64 0.31
CA PHE A 46 2.65 15.51 0.39
C PHE A 46 3.74 15.58 -0.69
N ILE A 47 3.36 15.92 -1.92
CA ILE A 47 4.33 16.11 -3.01
C ILE A 47 5.15 17.39 -2.88
N ALA A 48 4.61 18.44 -2.27
CA ALA A 48 5.35 19.68 -2.03
C ALA A 48 6.29 19.59 -0.82
N SER A 49 6.12 18.58 0.04
CA SER A 49 6.90 18.43 1.26
C SER A 49 8.33 17.98 0.96
N PRO A 50 9.34 18.56 1.62
CA PRO A 50 10.74 18.15 1.46
C PRO A 50 11.00 16.73 2.02
N ASN A 51 10.21 16.30 3.01
CA ASN A 51 10.30 14.96 3.61
C ASN A 51 8.94 14.23 3.54
N PRO A 52 8.66 13.50 2.43
CA PRO A 52 7.39 12.81 2.25
C PRO A 52 7.13 11.73 3.31
N ALA A 53 8.16 11.00 3.76
CA ALA A 53 7.99 9.94 4.77
C ALA A 53 7.50 10.48 6.13
N SER A 54 8.01 11.64 6.56
CA SER A 54 7.58 12.27 7.82
C SER A 54 6.16 12.83 7.70
N PHE A 55 5.84 13.49 6.58
CA PHE A 55 4.49 13.99 6.33
C PHE A 55 3.46 12.85 6.31
N TYR A 56 3.81 11.71 5.73
CA TYR A 56 2.97 10.52 5.75
C TYR A 56 2.67 10.04 7.18
N ALA A 57 3.70 9.88 8.02
CA ALA A 57 3.53 9.34 9.37
C ALA A 57 2.69 10.27 10.27
N ASP A 58 2.92 11.58 10.17
CA ASP A 58 2.26 12.58 11.01
C ASP A 58 0.83 12.91 10.55
N ARG A 59 0.62 13.04 9.23
CA ARG A 59 -0.66 13.54 8.68
C ARG A 59 -1.55 12.46 8.10
N ILE A 60 -0.98 11.38 7.56
CA ILE A 60 -1.75 10.38 6.79
C ILE A 60 -2.02 9.14 7.65
N GLU A 61 -1.02 8.67 8.38
CA GLU A 61 -1.15 7.51 9.28
C GLU A 61 -2.00 7.81 10.53
N GLU A 62 -1.97 9.05 11.03
CA GLU A 62 -2.72 9.46 12.23
C GLU A 62 -4.15 9.95 11.93
N GLU A 63 -4.38 10.59 10.76
CA GLU A 63 -5.64 11.32 10.45
C GLU A 63 -6.61 10.53 9.55
N TYR A 64 -6.12 9.54 8.78
CA TYR A 64 -6.94 8.81 7.80
C TYR A 64 -6.97 7.30 8.08
N ALA A 65 -8.16 6.71 8.00
CA ALA A 65 -8.34 5.27 8.15
C ALA A 65 -7.58 4.53 7.05
N VAL A 66 -6.56 3.77 7.46
CA VAL A 66 -5.81 2.91 6.55
C VAL A 66 -6.65 1.69 6.19
N GLU A 67 -7.08 1.59 4.92
CA GLU A 67 -7.39 0.28 4.38
C GLU A 67 -6.03 -0.37 4.13
N GLN A 68 -5.56 -1.16 5.10
CA GLN A 68 -4.45 -2.06 4.84
C GLN A 68 -4.90 -2.99 3.71
N ALA A 69 -4.62 -2.58 2.47
CA ALA A 69 -4.49 -3.47 1.36
C ALA A 69 -3.44 -4.44 1.85
N ARG A 70 -3.87 -5.63 2.27
CA ARG A 70 -2.94 -6.72 2.53
C ARG A 70 -2.12 -6.80 1.26
N ALA A 71 -0.89 -6.30 1.30
CA ALA A 71 0.10 -6.54 0.29
C ALA A 71 0.06 -8.06 0.14
N GLY A 72 -0.43 -8.52 -1.01
CA GLY A 72 -0.83 -9.90 -1.13
C GLY A 72 0.33 -10.79 -0.72
N THR A 73 0.18 -11.52 0.38
CA THR A 73 0.50 -12.95 0.42
C THR A 73 -0.42 -13.66 -0.57
N GLY A 74 -0.41 -13.23 -1.84
CA GLY A 74 -1.32 -13.62 -2.91
C GLY A 74 -0.61 -14.41 -4.00
N GLY A 75 0.71 -14.60 -3.89
CA GLY A 75 1.45 -15.62 -4.63
C GLY A 75 1.60 -16.92 -3.82
N ASP A 76 1.92 -16.80 -2.53
CA ASP A 76 2.32 -17.95 -1.71
C ASP A 76 1.22 -18.58 -0.85
N ALA A 77 0.17 -17.82 -0.46
CA ALA A 77 -0.88 -18.38 0.40
C ALA A 77 -1.75 -19.39 -0.35
N ARG A 78 -2.03 -19.14 -1.64
CA ARG A 78 -2.85 -20.03 -2.46
C ARG A 78 -2.12 -21.32 -2.79
N SER A 79 -0.79 -21.25 -3.00
CA SER A 79 0.06 -22.43 -3.20
C SER A 79 0.22 -23.26 -1.91
N ARG A 80 0.34 -22.61 -0.74
CA ARG A 80 0.40 -23.31 0.57
C ARG A 80 -0.94 -23.92 0.98
N LEU A 81 -2.06 -23.30 0.60
CA LEU A 81 -3.39 -23.83 0.84
C LEU A 81 -3.65 -25.08 -0.03
N ASP A 82 -3.29 -25.04 -1.31
CA ASP A 82 -3.43 -26.18 -2.23
C ASP A 82 -2.62 -27.42 -1.78
N SER A 83 -1.39 -27.21 -1.27
CA SER A 83 -0.57 -28.31 -0.72
C SER A 83 -1.10 -28.91 0.59
N LEU A 84 -1.97 -28.21 1.33
CA LEU A 84 -2.59 -28.73 2.56
C LEU A 84 -3.93 -29.44 2.30
N PHE A 85 -4.56 -29.21 1.14
CA PHE A 85 -5.81 -29.84 0.73
C PHE A 85 -5.67 -30.76 -0.50
N GLY A 86 -4.43 -31.02 -0.95
CA GLY A 86 -4.11 -32.03 -1.96
C GLY A 86 -4.67 -33.40 -1.57
N PRO A 87 -5.18 -34.18 -2.53
CA PRO A 87 -6.06 -35.30 -2.23
C PRO A 87 -5.34 -36.36 -1.41
N ALA A 88 -5.86 -36.63 -0.22
CA ALA A 88 -5.68 -37.91 0.44
C ALA A 88 -6.27 -38.99 -0.48
N ARG A 89 -5.43 -39.49 -1.39
CA ARG A 89 -5.67 -40.72 -2.13
C ARG A 89 -4.44 -41.59 -1.93
N ASP A 90 -4.63 -42.49 -0.95
CA ASP A 90 -4.43 -43.93 -1.13
C ASP A 90 -3.00 -44.41 -1.38
N GLN A 91 -2.39 -44.95 -0.32
CA GLN A 91 -1.40 -46.04 -0.26
C GLN A 91 -1.47 -46.56 1.19
N GLU A 92 -1.77 -47.79 1.58
CA GLU A 92 -2.00 -49.13 0.99
C GLU A 92 -2.79 -49.96 2.02
#